data_AF-A0A820MWF1-F1
#
_entry.id   AF-A0A820MWF1-F1
#
_cell.length_a   1.000
_cell.length_b   1.000
_cell.length_c   1.000
_cell.angle_alpha   90.00
_cell.angle_beta   90.00
_cell.angle_gamma   90.00
#
_symmetry.space_group_name_H-M   'P 1'
#
loop_
_entity.id
_entity.type
_entity.pdbx_description
1 polymer ?
#
loop_
_entity_poly.entity_id
_entity_poly.type
_entity_poly.pdbx_seq_one_letter_code
_entity_poly.pdbx_strand_id
1 'polypeptide(L)'
;RDLNEYLFEPSKLVAKVTDIYLNFAEYDQFCSAVSNDGMSYNEQLFPQAIEVLERIRHPRERIDAFLKLGEHIKTIADQHKEDDVIYNDAPEEYIDQISSILMNDPVMLPSSRTILDRSTVIRLLLDNQIDPYTRDPLHMQ
;
A
#
# COMPACT_ATOMS: atom_id res chain seq x y z
N ARG A 1 -6.57 -9.90 28.76
CA ARG A 1 -5.33 -9.10 28.66
C ARG A 1 -5.74 -7.65 28.64
N ASP A 2 -5.22 -6.83 29.54
CA ASP A 2 -5.49 -5.39 29.54
C ASP A 2 -4.62 -4.73 28.46
N LEU A 3 -5.25 -4.15 27.44
CA LEU A 3 -4.53 -3.51 26.33
C LEU A 3 -3.99 -2.13 26.72
N ASN A 4 -4.49 -1.55 27.83
CA ASN A 4 -4.05 -0.25 28.32
C ASN A 4 -2.64 -0.29 28.88
N GLU A 5 -2.18 -1.45 29.37
CA GLU A 5 -0.79 -1.66 29.80
C GLU A 5 0.21 -1.45 28.65
N TYR A 6 -0.25 -1.59 27.39
CA TYR A 6 0.56 -1.41 26.18
C TYR A 6 0.28 -0.08 25.46
N LEU A 7 -0.52 0.83 26.06
CA LEU A 7 -0.99 2.06 25.43
C LEU A 7 -1.65 1.82 24.05
N PHE A 8 -2.22 0.63 23.87
CA PHE A 8 -2.77 0.22 22.58
C PHE A 8 -4.26 0.55 22.50
N GLU A 9 -4.58 1.63 21.79
CA GLU A 9 -5.95 2.08 21.55
C GLU A 9 -6.35 1.87 20.07
N PRO A 10 -6.70 0.65 19.65
CA PRO A 10 -6.87 0.28 18.24
C PRO A 10 -7.91 1.14 17.52
N SER A 11 -9.03 1.41 18.18
CA SER A 11 -10.09 2.29 17.67
C SER A 11 -9.61 3.70 17.32
N LYS A 12 -8.80 4.30 18.21
CA LYS A 12 -8.23 5.63 17.99
C LYS A 12 -7.12 5.61 16.96
N LEU A 13 -6.38 4.51 16.86
CA LEU A 13 -5.38 4.32 15.82
C LEU A 13 -6.02 4.29 14.44
N VAL A 14 -7.10 3.53 14.26
CA VAL A 14 -7.87 3.51 13.00
C VAL A 14 -8.35 4.91 12.64
N ALA A 15 -8.98 5.64 13.59
CA ALA A 15 -9.42 7.02 13.36
C ALA A 15 -8.29 7.92 12.85
N LYS A 16 -7.12 7.90 13.52
CA LYS A 16 -5.95 8.68 13.11
C LYS A 16 -5.44 8.31 11.72
N VAL A 17 -5.35 7.02 11.42
CA VAL A 17 -4.91 6.55 10.10
C VAL A 17 -5.88 7.00 9.01
N THR A 18 -7.20 6.87 9.25
CA THR A 18 -8.21 7.34 8.29
C THR A 18 -8.16 8.86 8.09
N ASP A 19 -7.94 9.64 9.15
CA ASP A 19 -7.80 11.09 9.04
C ASP A 19 -6.54 11.49 8.25
N ILE A 20 -5.44 10.74 8.38
CA ILE A 20 -4.23 10.94 7.56
C ILE A 20 -4.55 10.73 6.09
N TYR A 21 -5.22 9.63 5.74
CA TYR A 21 -5.64 9.36 4.36
C TYR A 21 -6.51 10.48 3.81
N LEU A 22 -7.46 10.99 4.59
CA LEU A 22 -8.33 12.10 4.19
C LEU A 22 -7.56 13.39 3.90
N ASN A 23 -6.43 13.64 4.59
CA ASN A 23 -5.61 14.83 4.30
C ASN A 23 -4.92 14.76 2.94
N PHE A 24 -4.80 13.56 2.35
CA PHE A 24 -4.21 13.36 1.03
C PHE A 24 -5.24 12.98 -0.05
N ALA A 25 -6.53 12.97 0.29
CA ALA A 25 -7.60 12.50 -0.59
C ALA A 25 -7.73 13.28 -1.91
N GLU A 26 -7.30 14.54 -1.93
CA GLU A 26 -7.35 15.40 -3.12
C GLU A 26 -6.20 15.14 -4.12
N TYR A 27 -5.17 14.38 -3.72
CA TYR A 27 -4.02 14.10 -4.58
C TYR A 27 -4.23 12.76 -5.29
N ASP A 28 -4.56 12.79 -6.58
CA ASP A 28 -4.73 11.56 -7.38
C ASP A 28 -3.45 10.70 -7.40
N GLN A 29 -2.27 11.32 -7.29
CA GLN A 29 -1.00 10.61 -7.15
C GLN A 29 -0.96 9.75 -5.89
N PHE A 30 -1.50 10.23 -4.77
CA PHE A 30 -1.62 9.46 -3.55
C PHE A 30 -2.62 8.32 -3.73
N CYS A 31 -3.78 8.58 -4.33
CA CYS A 31 -4.80 7.57 -4.57
C CYS A 31 -4.29 6.44 -5.49
N SER A 32 -3.59 6.80 -6.58
CA SER A 32 -2.94 5.88 -7.50
C SER A 32 -1.85 5.04 -6.81
N ALA A 33 -1.01 5.68 -5.99
CA ALA A 33 0.00 4.98 -5.20
C ALA A 33 -0.62 3.98 -4.20
N VAL A 34 -1.73 4.34 -3.55
CA VAL A 34 -2.45 3.43 -2.64
C VAL A 34 -3.05 2.25 -3.42
N SER A 35 -3.69 2.49 -4.56
CA SER A 35 -4.27 1.40 -5.37
C SER A 35 -3.23 0.44 -5.96
N ASN A 36 -2.01 0.93 -6.20
CA ASN A 36 -0.89 0.15 -6.76
C ASN A 36 -0.03 -0.55 -5.73
N ASP A 37 -0.29 -0.37 -4.43
CA ASP A 37 0.41 -1.12 -3.38
C ASP A 37 -0.11 -2.56 -3.34
N GLY A 38 0.36 -3.41 -4.26
CA GLY A 38 -0.03 -4.82 -4.37
C GLY A 38 0.27 -5.67 -3.11
N MET A 39 1.06 -5.15 -2.16
CA MET A 39 1.38 -5.86 -0.92
C MET A 39 0.45 -5.52 0.24
N SER A 40 -0.06 -4.28 0.32
CA SER A 40 -0.89 -3.82 1.45
C SER A 40 -2.31 -3.46 1.07
N TYR A 41 -2.55 -3.05 -0.18
CA TYR A 41 -3.86 -2.64 -0.62
C TYR A 41 -4.82 -3.83 -0.71
N ASN A 42 -5.99 -3.65 -0.11
CA ASN A 42 -7.12 -4.55 -0.26
C ASN A 42 -8.38 -3.70 -0.16
N GLU A 43 -9.24 -3.77 -1.18
CA GLU A 43 -10.48 -3.00 -1.26
C GLU A 43 -11.40 -3.20 -0.04
N GLN A 44 -11.30 -4.34 0.65
CA GLN A 44 -12.10 -4.67 1.83
C GLN A 44 -11.64 -3.94 3.10
N LEU A 45 -10.43 -3.38 3.14
CA LEU A 45 -9.93 -2.64 4.30
C LEU A 45 -10.69 -1.34 4.53
N PHE A 46 -11.19 -0.69 3.48
CA PHE A 46 -11.95 0.55 3.58
C PHE A 46 -13.33 0.32 4.25
N PRO A 47 -14.17 -0.62 3.79
CA PRO A 47 -15.41 -0.99 4.50
C PRO A 47 -15.16 -1.40 5.96
N GLN A 48 -14.14 -2.21 6.23
CA GLN A 48 -13.81 -2.63 7.59
C GLN A 48 -13.41 -1.45 8.49
N ALA A 49 -12.64 -0.49 7.96
CA ALA A 49 -12.31 0.73 8.70
C ALA A 49 -13.57 1.56 8.99
N ILE A 50 -14.49 1.67 8.02
CA ILE A 50 -15.77 2.38 8.20
C ILE A 50 -16.59 1.77 9.33
N GLU A 51 -16.73 0.44 9.40
CA GLU A 51 -17.42 -0.24 10.51
C GLU A 51 -16.82 0.11 11.87
N VAL A 52 -15.48 0.23 11.95
CA VAL A 52 -14.79 0.65 13.17
C VAL A 52 -15.10 2.11 13.50
N LEU A 53 -15.04 3.01 12.51
CA LEU A 53 -15.34 4.44 12.69
C LEU A 53 -16.78 4.67 13.17
N GLU A 54 -17.75 3.94 12.63
CA GLU A 54 -19.15 3.98 13.05
C GLU A 54 -19.30 3.52 14.51
N ARG A 55 -18.66 2.40 14.88
CA ARG A 55 -18.73 1.85 16.24
C ARG A 55 -18.17 2.81 17.29
N ILE A 56 -17.15 3.59 16.94
CA ILE A 56 -16.51 4.56 17.85
C ILE A 56 -17.16 5.95 17.77
N ARG A 57 -18.16 6.12 16.90
CA ARG A 57 -18.88 7.38 16.67
C ARG A 57 -17.97 8.52 16.17
N HIS A 58 -17.07 8.22 15.23
CA HIS A 58 -16.29 9.24 14.52
C HIS A 58 -17.24 10.21 13.78
N PRO A 59 -16.87 11.49 13.53
CA PRO A 59 -17.76 12.45 12.88
C PRO A 59 -18.29 11.94 11.54
N ARG A 60 -19.61 12.02 11.33
CA ARG A 60 -20.29 11.47 10.15
C ARG A 60 -19.73 12.01 8.83
N GLU A 61 -19.40 13.30 8.78
CA GLU A 61 -18.75 13.93 7.63
C GLU A 61 -17.41 13.26 7.26
N ARG A 62 -16.61 12.85 8.25
CA ARG A 62 -15.34 12.15 8.04
C ARG A 62 -15.56 10.73 7.53
N ILE A 63 -16.58 10.04 8.05
CA ILE A 63 -16.96 8.69 7.58
C ILE A 63 -17.41 8.76 6.12
N ASP A 64 -18.29 9.69 5.79
CA ASP A 64 -18.79 9.88 4.42
C ASP A 64 -17.65 10.27 3.45
N ALA A 65 -16.69 11.09 3.90
CA ALA A 65 -15.51 11.43 3.11
C ALA A 65 -14.61 10.21 2.88
N PHE A 66 -14.42 9.36 3.90
CA PHE A 66 -13.56 8.18 3.79
C PHE A 66 -14.19 7.10 2.92
N LEU A 67 -15.51 6.97 2.94
CA LEU A 67 -16.27 6.13 2.00
C LEU A 67 -16.00 6.56 0.55
N LYS A 68 -16.16 7.85 0.24
CA LYS A 68 -15.88 8.40 -1.10
C LYS A 68 -14.44 8.19 -1.53
N LEU A 69 -13.47 8.35 -0.61
CA LEU A 69 -12.08 8.08 -0.90
C LEU A 69 -11.85 6.60 -1.27
N GLY A 70 -12.45 5.67 -0.52
CA GLY A 70 -12.39 4.25 -0.83
C GLY A 70 -12.96 3.91 -2.21
N GLU A 71 -14.10 4.50 -2.58
CA GLU A 71 -14.71 4.35 -3.92
C GLU A 71 -13.81 4.91 -5.03
N HIS A 72 -13.18 6.07 -4.81
CA HIS A 72 -12.25 6.69 -5.75
C HIS A 72 -11.01 5.81 -5.98
N ILE A 73 -10.35 5.38 -4.89
CA ILE A 73 -9.18 4.49 -4.96
C ILE A 73 -9.54 3.18 -5.64
N LYS A 74 -10.72 2.61 -5.35
CA LYS A 74 -11.19 1.41 -6.02
C LYS A 74 -11.34 1.60 -7.53
N THR A 75 -11.92 2.72 -7.94
CA THR A 75 -12.10 3.05 -9.36
C THR A 75 -10.74 3.10 -10.09
N ILE A 76 -9.73 3.72 -9.47
CA ILE A 76 -8.36 3.76 -10.00
C ILE A 76 -7.75 2.34 -10.03
N ALA A 77 -7.92 1.56 -8.97
CA ALA A 77 -7.41 0.19 -8.90
C ALA A 77 -8.00 -0.70 -10.00
N ASP A 78 -9.29 -0.57 -10.29
CA ASP A 78 -9.94 -1.36 -11.33
C ASP A 78 -9.47 -0.95 -12.74
N GLN A 79 -9.17 0.34 -12.97
CA GLN A 79 -8.53 0.80 -14.21
C GLN A 79 -7.14 0.18 -14.39
N HIS A 80 -6.31 0.18 -13.34
CA HIS A 80 -4.98 -0.41 -13.44
C HIS A 80 -5.02 -1.93 -13.68
N LYS A 81 -6.00 -2.65 -13.09
CA LYS A 81 -6.18 -4.08 -13.38
C LYS A 81 -6.52 -4.34 -14.85
N GLU A 82 -7.33 -3.48 -15.47
CA GLU A 82 -7.63 -3.60 -16.90
C GLU A 82 -6.36 -3.44 -17.75
N ASP A 83 -5.48 -2.52 -17.37
CA ASP A 83 -4.17 -2.35 -18.01
C ASP A 83 -3.26 -3.57 -17.77
N ASP A 84 -3.18 -4.08 -16.53
CA ASP A 84 -2.38 -5.27 -16.17
C ASP A 84 -2.80 -6.53 -16.96
N VAL A 85 -4.09 -6.68 -17.25
CA VAL A 85 -4.59 -7.81 -18.05
C VAL A 85 -3.99 -7.82 -19.47
N ILE A 86 -3.67 -6.65 -20.03
CA ILE A 86 -2.99 -6.52 -21.32
C ILE A 86 -1.55 -7.06 -21.24
N TYR A 87 -0.92 -6.96 -20.06
CA TYR A 87 0.47 -7.35 -19.83
C TYR A 87 0.65 -8.77 -19.28
N ASN A 88 -0.41 -9.58 -19.18
CA ASN A 88 -0.31 -10.96 -18.69
C ASN A 88 0.64 -11.86 -19.52
N ASP A 89 0.90 -11.52 -20.79
CA ASP A 89 1.86 -12.22 -21.65
C ASP A 89 3.25 -11.53 -21.66
N ALA A 90 3.52 -10.64 -20.70
CA ALA A 90 4.82 -9.99 -20.60
C ALA A 90 5.92 -11.03 -20.31
N PRO A 91 7.09 -10.94 -20.98
CA PRO A 91 8.22 -11.80 -20.69
C PRO A 91 8.65 -11.73 -19.21
N GLU A 92 9.11 -12.86 -18.65
CA GLU A 92 9.46 -13.00 -17.24
C GLU A 92 10.52 -11.98 -16.79
N GLU A 93 11.41 -11.53 -17.68
CA GLU A 93 12.44 -10.52 -17.38
C GLU A 93 11.88 -9.13 -17.05
N TYR A 94 10.62 -8.84 -17.38
CA TYR A 94 9.95 -7.58 -17.03
C TYR A 94 9.09 -7.69 -15.77
N ILE A 95 8.94 -8.89 -15.21
CA ILE A 95 8.17 -9.13 -13.99
C ILE A 95 9.09 -9.06 -12.77
N ASP A 96 8.67 -8.30 -11.76
CA ASP A 96 9.36 -8.24 -10.47
C ASP A 96 9.29 -9.60 -9.77
N GLN A 97 10.45 -10.14 -9.37
CA GLN A 97 10.54 -11.49 -8.82
C GLN A 97 9.91 -11.66 -7.42
N ILE A 98 9.59 -10.56 -6.73
CA ILE A 98 9.02 -10.56 -5.38
C ILE A 98 7.54 -10.16 -5.44
N SER A 99 7.22 -9.04 -6.11
CA SER A 99 5.83 -8.57 -6.20
C SER A 99 5.02 -9.29 -7.29
N SER A 100 5.68 -10.02 -8.21
CA SER A 100 5.05 -10.77 -9.30
C SER A 100 4.16 -9.90 -10.21
N ILE A 101 4.51 -8.62 -10.34
CA ILE A 101 3.85 -7.64 -11.22
C ILE A 101 4.88 -7.05 -12.19
N LEU A 102 4.40 -6.41 -13.25
CA LEU A 102 5.26 -5.71 -14.21
C LEU A 102 6.06 -4.60 -13.52
N MET A 103 7.38 -4.58 -13.74
CA MET A 103 8.26 -3.53 -13.23
C MET A 103 8.02 -2.22 -13.99
N ASN A 104 7.76 -1.14 -13.26
CA ASN A 104 7.60 0.21 -13.81
C ASN A 104 8.91 1.02 -13.71
N ASP A 105 9.65 0.86 -12.62
CA ASP A 105 10.94 1.51 -12.37
C ASP A 105 11.98 0.47 -11.93
N PRO A 106 12.50 -0.34 -12.87
CA PRO A 106 13.44 -1.41 -12.56
C PRO A 106 14.77 -0.86 -12.03
N VAL A 107 15.17 -1.31 -10.84
CA VAL A 107 16.43 -0.97 -10.18
C VAL A 107 17.25 -2.23 -9.90
N MET A 108 18.56 -2.14 -10.13
CA MET A 108 19.48 -3.23 -9.83
C MET A 108 19.98 -3.14 -8.39
N LEU A 109 19.85 -4.22 -7.63
CA LEU A 109 20.43 -4.33 -6.30
C LEU A 109 21.97 -4.43 -6.39
N PRO A 110 22.72 -3.77 -5.49
CA PRO A 110 24.19 -3.68 -5.60
C PRO A 110 24.90 -5.02 -5.34
N SER A 111 24.39 -5.84 -4.41
CA SER A 111 25.02 -7.11 -4.01
C SER A 111 24.56 -8.27 -4.88
N SER A 112 23.25 -8.57 -4.88
CA SER A 112 22.69 -9.69 -5.64
C SER A 112 22.70 -9.47 -7.16
N ARG A 113 22.74 -8.21 -7.61
CA ARG A 113 22.54 -7.79 -9.02
C ARG A 113 21.18 -8.18 -9.59
N THR A 114 20.24 -8.58 -8.73
CA THR A 114 18.85 -8.80 -9.12
C THR A 114 18.21 -7.46 -9.46
N ILE A 115 17.36 -7.46 -10.50
CA ILE A 115 16.55 -6.30 -10.86
C ILE A 115 15.18 -6.48 -10.23
N LEU A 116 14.74 -5.49 -9.47
CA LEU A 116 13.41 -5.40 -8.85
C LEU A 116 12.82 -4.03 -9.18
N ASP A 117 11.51 -3.88 -9.07
CA ASP A 117 10.86 -2.59 -9.10
C ASP A 117 11.30 -1.76 -7.89
N ARG A 118 11.50 -0.44 -8.08
CA ARG A 118 11.88 0.45 -6.99
C ARG A 118 10.91 0.37 -5.83
N SER A 119 9.60 0.31 -6.08
CA SER A 119 8.57 0.23 -5.02
C SER A 119 8.74 -1.01 -4.14
N THR A 120 9.04 -2.16 -4.76
CA THR A 120 9.41 -3.40 -4.06
C THR A 120 10.62 -3.18 -3.15
N VAL A 121 11.68 -2.55 -3.65
CA VAL A 121 12.89 -2.26 -2.86
C VAL A 121 12.59 -1.31 -1.69
N ILE A 122 11.81 -0.25 -1.90
CA ILE A 122 11.39 0.67 -0.83
C ILE A 122 10.71 -0.14 0.29
N ARG A 123 9.80 -1.03 -0.08
CA ARG A 123 9.02 -1.80 0.89
C ARG A 123 9.90 -2.75 1.70
N LEU A 124 10.80 -3.47 1.06
CA LEU A 124 11.76 -4.34 1.74
C LEU A 124 12.57 -3.56 2.78
N LEU A 125 13.03 -2.34 2.43
CA LEU A 125 13.81 -1.50 3.33
C LEU A 125 13.03 -0.96 4.53
N LEU A 126 11.70 -0.85 4.41
CA LEU A 126 10.82 -0.51 5.55
C LEU A 126 10.76 -1.66 6.58
N ASP A 127 10.85 -2.90 6.12
CA ASP A 127 10.84 -4.08 6.99
C ASP A 127 12.24 -4.38 7.56
N ASN A 128 13.25 -4.50 6.68
CA ASN A 128 14.65 -4.72 7.04
C ASN A 128 15.60 -4.13 5.99
N GLN A 129 16.67 -3.49 6.43
CA GLN A 129 17.68 -2.87 5.56
C GLN A 129 18.70 -3.89 5.02
N ILE A 130 18.22 -4.93 4.34
CA ILE A 130 19.04 -6.00 3.77
C ILE A 130 18.60 -6.37 2.35
N ASP A 131 19.54 -6.84 1.54
CA ASP A 131 19.26 -7.50 0.26
C ASP A 131 18.50 -8.82 0.52
N PRO A 132 17.34 -9.06 -0.13
CA PRO A 132 16.52 -10.24 0.13
C PRO A 132 17.17 -11.56 -0.29
N TYR A 133 18.19 -11.53 -1.17
CA TYR A 133 18.88 -12.72 -1.68
C TYR A 133 20.21 -12.98 -0.98
N THR A 134 21.02 -11.95 -0.72
CA THR A 134 22.35 -12.12 -0.08
C THR A 134 22.35 -11.85 1.42
N ARG A 135 21.35 -11.10 1.92
CA ARG A 135 21.25 -10.59 3.30
C ARG A 135 22.34 -9.58 3.67
N ASP A 136 23.04 -9.03 2.67
CA ASP A 136 23.96 -7.92 2.88
C ASP A 136 23.21 -6.63 3.22
N PRO A 137 23.81 -5.68 3.95
CA PRO A 137 23.19 -4.38 4.23
C PRO A 137 22.80 -3.64 2.95
N LEU A 138 21.57 -3.12 2.92
CA LEU A 138 21.01 -2.36 1.80
C LEU A 138 20.44 -1.03 2.31
N HIS A 139 20.77 0.06 1.63
CA HIS A 139 20.30 1.41 1.98
C HIS A 139 19.88 2.17 0.72
N MET A 140 18.90 3.08 0.85
CA MET A 140 18.65 4.08 -0.19
C MET A 140 19.79 5.10 -0.21
N GLN A 141 20.24 5.43 -1.42
CA GLN A 141 21.09 6.60 -1.67
C GLN A 141 20.27 7.84 -1.96
#